data_AF-A0A7X4EUM9-F1
#
_entry.id   AF-A0A7X4EUM9-F1
#
_cell.length_a   1.000
_cell.length_b   1.000
_cell.length_c   1.000
_cell.angle_alpha   90.00
_cell.angle_beta   90.00
_cell.angle_gamma   90.00
#
_symmetry.space_group_name_H-M   'P 1'
#
loop_
_entity.id
_entity.type
_entity.pdbx_description
1 polymer ?
#
loop_
_entity_poly.entity_id
_entity_poly.type
_entity_poly.pdbx_seq_one_letter_code
_entity_poly.pdbx_strand_id
1 'polypeptide(L)'
;MNTPRYHALDRLRASMMMLGVVRHAAVNYVPTVFFEWPYRDSEADMLSYWVVVFIRVFHLPVFFAIAGFFAAYLVETRGTREFLRHRWSRIGVPFLVAWPVLA
;
A
#
# COMPACT_ATOMS: atom_id res chain seq x y z
N MET A 1 -18.77 23.01 4.47
CA MET A 1 -17.79 23.26 3.38
C MET A 1 -17.74 22.01 2.51
N ASN A 2 -18.18 22.09 1.25
CA ASN A 2 -18.01 21.00 0.29
C ASN A 2 -16.53 20.90 -0.06
N THR A 3 -15.79 20.02 0.61
CA THR A 3 -14.39 19.75 0.28
C THR A 3 -14.34 19.09 -1.11
N PRO A 4 -13.64 19.69 -2.09
CA PRO A 4 -13.56 19.12 -3.43
C PRO A 4 -12.88 17.75 -3.38
N ARG A 5 -13.50 16.73 -3.98
CA ARG A 5 -12.93 15.37 -4.04
C ARG A 5 -11.89 15.28 -5.15
N TYR A 6 -10.67 14.89 -4.80
CA TYR A 6 -9.57 14.73 -5.76
C TYR A 6 -9.68 13.41 -6.55
N HIS A 7 -10.61 13.36 -7.50
CA HIS A 7 -10.87 12.17 -8.32
C HIS A 7 -9.66 11.65 -9.10
N ALA A 8 -8.68 12.50 -9.43
CA ALA A 8 -7.45 12.06 -10.07
C ALA A 8 -6.58 11.21 -9.13
N LEU A 9 -6.44 11.63 -7.87
CA LEU A 9 -5.65 10.90 -6.86
C LEU A 9 -6.34 9.61 -6.43
N ASP A 10 -7.67 9.60 -6.37
CA ASP A 10 -8.45 8.38 -6.11
C ASP A 10 -8.26 7.35 -7.24
N ARG A 11 -8.30 7.79 -8.51
CA ARG A 11 -8.03 6.93 -9.66
C ARG A 11 -6.60 6.41 -9.69
N LEU A 12 -5.62 7.26 -9.36
CA LEU A 12 -4.22 6.86 -9.24
C LEU A 12 -4.03 5.82 -8.13
N ARG A 13 -4.67 6.01 -6.98
CA ARG A 13 -4.65 5.03 -5.89
C ARG A 13 -5.23 3.70 -6.34
N ALA A 14 -6.37 3.72 -7.03
CA ALA A 14 -7.03 2.52 -7.53
C ALA A 14 -6.17 1.78 -8.56
N SER A 15 -5.53 2.50 -9.49
CA SER A 15 -4.62 1.88 -10.47
C SER A 15 -3.41 1.25 -9.78
N MET A 16 -2.85 1.90 -8.76
CA MET A 16 -1.76 1.30 -7.99
C MET A 16 -2.24 0.03 -7.27
N MET A 17 -3.41 0.03 -6.61
CA MET A 17 -3.95 -1.18 -5.98
C MET A 17 -4.10 -2.35 -6.97
N MET A 18 -4.50 -2.08 -8.21
CA MET A 18 -4.58 -3.11 -9.25
C MET A 18 -3.21 -3.66 -9.67
N LEU A 19 -2.18 -2.82 -9.76
CA LEU A 19 -0.81 -3.28 -9.99
C LEU A 19 -0.31 -4.19 -8.86
N GLY A 20 -0.78 -3.96 -7.63
CA GLY A 20 -0.55 -4.85 -6.51
C GLY A 20 -1.02 -6.29 -6.80
N VAL A 21 -2.20 -6.46 -7.40
CA VAL A 21 -2.72 -7.79 -7.78
C VAL A 21 -1.83 -8.46 -8.83
N VAL A 22 -1.42 -7.71 -9.85
CA VAL A 22 -0.50 -8.20 -10.89
C VAL A 22 0.81 -8.69 -10.27
N ARG A 23 1.38 -7.92 -9.34
CA ARG A 23 2.60 -8.31 -8.61
C ARG A 23 2.41 -9.61 -7.82
N HIS A 24 1.30 -9.77 -7.10
CA HIS A 24 1.05 -10.98 -6.29
C HIS A 24 0.78 -12.22 -7.15
N ALA A 25 0.25 -12.06 -8.36
CA ALA A 25 0.17 -13.14 -9.32
C ALA A 25 1.56 -13.50 -9.87
N ALA A 26 2.32 -12.49 -10.30
CA ALA A 26 3.62 -12.67 -10.96
C ALA A 26 4.73 -13.22 -10.04
N VAL A 27 4.65 -12.99 -8.73
CA VAL A 27 5.70 -13.42 -7.79
C VAL A 27 5.92 -14.94 -7.78
N ASN A 28 4.89 -15.74 -8.11
CA ASN A 28 4.98 -17.21 -8.20
C ASN A 28 5.87 -17.69 -9.35
N TYR A 29 6.08 -16.85 -10.37
CA TYR A 29 6.86 -17.16 -11.57
C TYR A 29 8.27 -16.56 -11.52
N VAL A 30 8.73 -16.08 -10.35
CA VAL A 30 10.06 -15.50 -10.23
C VAL A 30 11.10 -16.60 -9.95
N PRO A 31 12.21 -16.65 -10.71
CA PRO A 31 13.23 -17.70 -10.55
C PRO A 31 14.02 -17.58 -9.24
N THR A 32 14.12 -16.38 -8.68
CA THR A 32 14.82 -16.08 -7.42
C THR A 32 13.86 -15.96 -6.24
N VAL A 33 14.31 -16.30 -5.03
CA VAL A 33 13.50 -16.15 -3.82
C VAL A 33 13.30 -14.66 -3.51
N PHE A 34 12.07 -14.16 -3.70
CA PHE A 34 11.64 -12.88 -3.12
C PHE A 34 10.90 -13.15 -1.82
N PHE A 35 11.51 -12.79 -0.69
CA PHE A 35 10.92 -12.93 0.64
C PHE A 35 10.54 -14.39 0.96
N GLU A 36 9.94 -14.62 2.13
CA GLU A 36 9.44 -15.92 2.61
C GLU A 36 8.23 -16.44 1.79
N TRP A 37 8.23 -16.27 0.47
CA TRP A 37 7.15 -16.73 -0.39
C TRP A 37 7.30 -18.24 -0.65
N PRO A 38 6.38 -19.09 -0.17
CA PRO A 38 6.60 -20.54 -0.12
C PRO A 38 6.29 -21.24 -1.46
N TYR A 39 5.61 -20.58 -2.39
CA TYR A 39 5.10 -21.21 -3.62
C TYR A 39 5.86 -20.75 -4.86
N ARG A 40 6.25 -21.69 -5.72
CA ARG A 40 6.93 -21.39 -6.98
C ARG A 40 6.45 -22.31 -8.09
N ASP A 41 6.16 -21.73 -9.23
CA ASP A 41 5.82 -22.47 -10.44
C ASP A 41 7.08 -23.13 -11.06
N SER A 42 6.90 -24.20 -11.82
CA SER A 42 7.98 -24.82 -12.60
C SER A 42 8.42 -23.95 -13.77
N GLU A 43 7.51 -23.16 -14.33
CA GLU A 43 7.74 -22.27 -15.47
C GLU A 43 8.15 -20.85 -15.01
N ALA A 44 9.19 -20.77 -14.17
CA ALA A 44 9.70 -19.49 -13.69
C ALA A 44 10.52 -18.76 -14.76
N ASP A 45 10.30 -17.45 -14.92
CA ASP A 45 10.95 -16.64 -15.95
C ASP A 45 11.48 -15.28 -15.41
N MET A 46 12.54 -14.78 -16.06
CA MET A 46 13.19 -13.53 -15.71
C MET A 46 12.32 -12.31 -16.04
N LEU A 47 11.39 -12.39 -16.99
CA LEU A 47 10.44 -11.29 -17.23
C LEU A 47 9.60 -11.00 -15.98
N SER A 48 9.09 -12.06 -15.33
CA SER A 48 8.29 -11.96 -14.10
C SER A 48 9.07 -11.28 -12.98
N TYR A 49 10.37 -11.56 -12.86
CA TYR A 49 11.27 -10.87 -11.93
C TYR A 49 11.25 -9.35 -12.18
N TRP A 50 11.50 -8.92 -13.42
CA TRP A 50 11.57 -7.49 -13.76
C TRP A 50 10.23 -6.78 -13.58
N VAL A 51 9.11 -7.44 -13.92
CA VAL A 51 7.76 -6.91 -13.68
C VAL A 51 7.53 -6.68 -12.18
N VAL A 52 7.83 -7.67 -11.33
CA VAL A 52 7.66 -7.55 -9.87
C VAL A 52 8.53 -6.45 -9.28
N VAL A 53 9.79 -6.34 -9.69
CA VAL A 53 10.72 -5.30 -9.23
C VAL A 53 10.25 -3.91 -9.68
N PHE A 54 9.92 -3.76 -10.95
CA PHE A 54 9.44 -2.49 -11.52
C PHE A 54 8.19 -2.00 -10.79
N ILE A 55 7.18 -2.87 -10.64
CA ILE A 55 5.97 -2.52 -9.90
C ILE A 55 6.32 -2.14 -8.47
N ARG A 56 7.16 -2.89 -7.76
CA ARG A 56 7.52 -2.61 -6.37
C ARG A 56 8.19 -1.24 -6.20
N VAL A 57 9.18 -0.92 -7.06
CA VAL A 57 9.95 0.33 -7.00
C VAL A 57 9.05 1.53 -7.24
N PHE A 58 8.06 1.41 -8.11
CA PHE A 58 7.16 2.51 -8.43
C PHE A 58 5.96 2.63 -7.47
N HIS A 59 5.33 1.50 -7.14
CA HIS A 59 4.07 1.44 -6.41
C HIS A 59 4.17 1.99 -4.99
N LEU A 60 5.18 1.56 -4.23
CA LEU A 60 5.34 1.96 -2.82
C LEU A 60 5.56 3.48 -2.67
N PRO A 61 6.50 4.12 -3.40
CA PRO A 61 6.67 5.57 -3.34
C PRO A 61 5.43 6.36 -3.74
N VAL A 62 4.69 5.92 -4.77
CA VAL A 62 3.44 6.58 -5.19
C VAL A 62 2.40 6.51 -4.08
N PHE A 63 2.25 5.37 -3.41
CA PHE A 63 1.37 5.27 -2.24
C PHE A 63 1.77 6.20 -1.11
N PHE A 64 3.07 6.30 -0.80
CA PHE A 64 3.56 7.22 0.23
C PHE A 64 3.30 8.68 -0.13
N ALA A 65 3.52 9.07 -1.39
CA ALA A 65 3.23 10.42 -1.85
C ALA A 65 1.73 10.78 -1.73
N ILE A 66 0.84 9.87 -2.18
CA ILE A 66 -0.62 10.05 -2.05
C ILE A 66 -1.04 10.11 -0.58
N ALA A 67 -0.51 9.22 0.26
CA ALA A 67 -0.81 9.18 1.68
C ALA A 67 -0.36 10.47 2.41
N GLY A 68 0.83 10.98 2.07
CA GLY A 68 1.35 12.25 2.59
C GLY A 68 0.48 13.43 2.19
N PHE A 69 0.09 13.52 0.92
CA PHE A 69 -0.81 14.56 0.41
C PHE A 69 -2.15 14.57 1.18
N PHE A 70 -2.82 13.42 1.27
CA PHE A 70 -4.10 13.34 1.99
C PHE A 70 -3.96 13.56 3.50
N ALA A 71 -2.81 13.21 4.08
CA ALA A 71 -2.53 13.50 5.49
C ALA A 71 -2.45 15.02 5.73
N ALA A 72 -1.67 15.74 4.92
CA ALA A 72 -1.56 17.19 5.01
C ALA A 72 -2.93 17.87 4.77
N TYR A 73 -3.64 17.46 3.73
CA TYR A 73 -4.99 17.96 3.42
C TYR A 73 -5.99 17.74 4.57
N LEU A 74 -5.93 16.58 5.23
CA LEU A 74 -6.82 16.27 6.36
C LEU A 74 -6.47 17.11 7.61
N VAL A 75 -5.18 17.37 7.84
CA VAL A 75 -4.72 18.25 8.92
C VAL A 75 -5.18 19.69 8.68
N GLU A 76 -5.07 20.18 7.44
CA GLU A 76 -5.52 21.54 7.08
C GLU A 76 -7.04 21.69 7.24
N THR A 77 -7.82 20.68 6.84
CA THR A 77 -9.29 20.76 6.86
C THR A 77 -9.94 20.47 8.21
N ARG A 78 -9.33 19.64 9.08
CA ARG A 78 -9.91 19.20 10.35
C ARG A 78 -9.07 19.52 11.59
N GLY A 79 -7.86 20.02 11.41
CA GLY A 79 -6.90 20.27 12.48
C GLY A 79 -6.16 19.02 12.97
N THR A 80 -4.99 19.24 13.58
CA THR A 80 -4.06 18.20 14.02
C THR A 80 -4.66 17.26 15.08
N ARG A 81 -5.47 17.79 15.99
CA ARG A 81 -6.08 17.01 17.09
C ARG A 81 -7.04 15.94 16.57
N GLU A 82 -7.93 16.33 15.65
CA GLU A 82 -8.89 15.42 15.02
C GLU A 82 -8.18 14.36 14.19
N PHE A 83 -7.13 14.75 13.46
CA PHE A 83 -6.29 13.85 12.69
C PHE A 83 -5.62 12.77 13.54
N LEU A 84 -5.00 13.16 14.67
CA LEU A 84 -4.34 12.22 15.58
C LEU A 84 -5.35 11.27 16.24
N ARG A 85 -6.52 11.76 16.68
CA ARG A 85 -7.58 10.90 17.24
C ARG A 85 -8.03 9.85 16.21
N HIS A 86 -8.23 10.28 14.96
CA HIS A 86 -8.62 9.39 13.88
C HIS A 86 -7.57 8.30 13.60
N ARG A 87 -6.29 8.66 13.62
CA ARG A 87 -5.19 7.69 13.44
C ARG A 87 -5.07 6.73 14.61
N TRP A 88 -5.19 7.23 15.84
CA TRP A 88 -5.13 6.39 17.05
C TRP A 88 -6.22 5.32 17.05
N SER A 89 -7.45 5.70 16.71
CA SER A 89 -8.57 4.75 16.63
C SER A 89 -8.40 3.67 15.57
N ARG A 90 -7.70 3.95 14.45
CA ARG A 90 -7.54 3.00 13.33
C ARG A 90 -6.23 2.24 13.31
N ILE A 91 -5.20 2.71 14.01
CA ILE A 91 -3.86 2.10 14.02
C ILE A 91 -3.50 1.69 15.44
N GLY A 92 -3.59 2.62 16.40
CA GLY A 92 -3.19 2.37 17.79
C GLY A 92 -4.08 1.34 18.48
N VAL A 93 -5.41 1.47 18.35
CA VAL A 93 -6.34 0.53 18.98
C VAL A 93 -6.19 -0.90 18.43
N PRO A 94 -6.21 -1.14 17.10
CA PRO A 94 -5.97 -2.49 16.58
C PRO A 94 -4.61 -3.05 16.96
N PHE A 95 -3.57 -2.22 16.97
CA PHE A 95 -2.23 -2.64 17.39
C PHE A 95 -2.21 -3.13 18.84
N LEU A 96 -2.75 -2.35 19.79
CA LEU A 96 -2.77 -2.72 21.20
C LEU A 96 -3.63 -3.95 21.50
N VAL A 97 -4.72 -4.13 20.75
CA VAL A 97 -5.61 -5.29 20.93
C VAL A 97 -5.02 -6.56 20.29
N ALA A 98 -4.37 -6.44 19.13
CA ALA A 98 -3.75 -7.57 18.44
C ALA A 98 -2.38 -7.95 19.00
N TRP A 99 -1.66 -7.01 19.63
CA TRP A 99 -0.32 -7.24 20.18
C TRP A 99 -0.25 -8.42 21.16
N PRO A 100 -1.15 -8.57 22.16
CA PRO A 100 -1.14 -9.72 23.06
C PRO A 100 -1.50 -11.06 22.41
N VAL A 101 -2.10 -11.05 21.22
CA VAL A 101 -2.42 -12.29 20.47
C VAL A 101 -1.18 -12.80 19.71
N LEU A 102 -0.28 -11.88 19.34
CA LEU A 102 0.96 -12.18 18.63
C LEU A 102 2.17 -12.39 19.56
N ALA A 103 2.11 -11.86 20.79
CA ALA A 103 3.12 -12.02 21.83
C ALA A 103 2.95 -13.35 22.59
#